data_AF-A0A959SRH5-F1
#
_entry.id   AF-A0A959SRH5-F1
#
_cell.length_a   1.000
_cell.length_b   1.000
_cell.length_c   1.000
_cell.angle_alpha   90.00
_cell.angle_beta   90.00
_cell.angle_gamma   90.00
#
_symmetry.space_group_name_H-M   'P 1'
#
loop_
_entity.id
_entity.type
_entity.pdbx_description
1 polymer ?
#
loop_
_entity_poly.entity_id
_entity_poly.type
_entity_poly.pdbx_seq_one_letter_code
_entity_poly.pdbx_strand_id
1 'polypeptide(L)'
;MCPTAPATWCLHICGNLNHFVGHVLGGQAYRRDLAKEFSANGLPKEELLGEVDRAIIAVDVAMRQLTGTTLEAPYPIPTPVDAESTCHFLLHLYGHLNYHLGQVNYLRRTLVP
;
A
#
# COMPACT_ATOMS: atom_id res chain seq x y z
N MET A 1 5.84 7.57 -23.31
CA MET A 1 4.88 6.49 -22.99
C MET A 1 4.14 6.91 -21.74
N CYS A 2 2.81 6.99 -21.82
CA CYS A 2 1.93 7.26 -20.68
C CYS A 2 2.08 6.09 -19.67
N PRO A 3 2.03 6.32 -18.34
CA PRO A 3 1.95 5.22 -17.40
C PRO A 3 0.81 4.30 -17.81
N THR A 4 1.08 3.01 -17.94
CA THR A 4 -0.01 2.05 -17.97
C THR A 4 -0.64 2.15 -16.59
N ALA A 5 -1.84 2.74 -16.52
CA ALA A 5 -2.53 3.04 -15.27
C ALA A 5 -2.50 1.89 -14.22
N PRO A 6 -2.51 0.58 -14.58
CA PRO A 6 -2.36 -0.50 -13.60
C PRO A 6 -1.02 -0.51 -12.85
N ALA A 7 0.10 -0.20 -13.51
CA ALA A 7 1.42 -0.22 -12.89
C ALA A 7 1.56 0.89 -11.84
N THR A 8 1.04 2.09 -12.14
CA THR A 8 0.96 3.21 -11.19
C THR A 8 0.21 2.81 -9.92
N TRP A 9 -0.98 2.20 -10.05
CA TRP A 9 -1.76 1.79 -8.89
C TRP A 9 -1.10 0.66 -8.10
N CYS A 10 -0.41 -0.25 -8.78
CA CYS A 10 0.40 -1.29 -8.13
C CYS A 10 1.51 -0.68 -7.26
N LEU A 11 2.33 0.22 -7.84
CA LEU A 11 3.39 0.90 -7.09
C LEU A 11 2.82 1.73 -5.94
N HIS A 12 1.75 2.47 -6.20
CA HIS A 12 1.10 3.31 -5.20
C HIS A 12 0.63 2.50 -3.99
N ILE A 13 -0.08 1.39 -4.22
CA ILE A 13 -0.61 0.61 -3.11
C ILE A 13 0.49 -0.15 -2.35
N CYS A 14 1.52 -0.64 -3.06
CA CYS A 14 2.67 -1.25 -2.42
C CYS A 14 3.44 -0.24 -1.56
N GLY A 15 3.66 0.97 -2.07
CA GLY A 15 4.35 2.02 -1.33
C GLY A 15 3.55 2.52 -0.12
N ASN A 16 2.23 2.62 -0.26
CA ASN A 16 1.32 2.93 0.83
C ASN A 16 1.39 1.87 1.96
N LEU A 17 1.26 0.59 1.64
CA LEU A 17 1.28 -0.51 2.62
C LEU A 17 2.65 -0.68 3.28
N ASN A 18 3.75 -0.60 2.50
CA ASN A 18 5.10 -0.66 3.06
C ASN A 18 5.38 0.52 3.99
N HIS A 19 4.86 1.71 3.70
CA HIS A 19 5.04 2.87 4.57
C HIS A 19 4.23 2.77 5.86
N PHE A 20 2.91 2.64 5.74
CA PHE A 20 2.05 2.70 6.92
C PHE A 20 2.14 1.40 7.73
N VAL A 21 1.99 0.24 7.10
CA VAL A 21 2.00 -1.03 7.84
C VAL A 21 3.42 -1.51 8.09
N GLY A 22 4.24 -1.63 7.04
CA GLY A 22 5.59 -2.19 7.14
C GLY A 22 6.56 -1.36 7.99
N HIS A 23 6.65 -0.06 7.72
CA HIS A 23 7.60 0.84 8.38
C HIS A 23 7.06 1.39 9.70
N VAL A 24 5.90 2.04 9.70
CA VAL A 24 5.40 2.72 10.91
C VAL A 24 4.98 1.73 11.99
N LEU A 25 4.25 0.67 11.63
CA LEU A 25 3.82 -0.34 12.61
C LEU A 25 4.82 -1.50 12.76
N GLY A 26 5.41 -1.97 11.67
CA GLY A 26 6.34 -3.12 11.66
C GLY A 26 7.82 -2.78 11.87
N GLY A 27 8.18 -1.49 11.95
CA GLY A 27 9.55 -1.05 12.20
C GLY A 27 10.54 -1.30 11.07
N GLN A 28 10.10 -1.68 9.87
CA GLN A 28 10.99 -1.95 8.75
C GLN A 28 11.67 -0.68 8.23
N ALA A 29 12.91 -0.78 7.77
CA ALA A 29 13.62 0.33 7.15
C ALA A 29 13.12 0.59 5.71
N TYR A 30 11.93 1.16 5.57
CA TYR A 30 11.35 1.54 4.29
C TYR A 30 11.14 3.05 4.21
N ARG A 31 11.67 3.67 3.16
CA ARG A 31 11.46 5.08 2.83
C ARG A 31 10.58 5.18 1.60
N ARG A 32 9.38 5.73 1.77
CA ARG A 32 8.42 5.92 0.69
C ARG A 32 8.92 6.98 -0.30
N ASP A 33 8.83 6.68 -1.59
CA ASP A 33 9.04 7.62 -2.68
C ASP A 33 7.73 7.83 -3.44
N LEU A 34 6.91 8.76 -2.94
CA LEU A 34 5.60 9.07 -3.50
C LEU A 34 5.70 9.58 -4.94
N ALA A 35 6.73 10.37 -5.26
CA ALA A 35 6.90 10.90 -6.61
C ALA A 35 7.19 9.76 -7.61
N LYS A 36 8.01 8.78 -7.21
CA LYS A 36 8.30 7.60 -8.04
C LYS A 36 7.06 6.74 -8.29
N GLU A 37 6.14 6.62 -7.33
CA GLU A 37 4.89 5.86 -7.49
C GLU A 37 4.07 6.33 -8.71
N PHE A 38 4.12 7.62 -9.04
CA PHE A 38 3.37 8.23 -10.15
C PHE A 38 4.21 8.61 -11.38
N SER A 39 5.53 8.65 -11.26
CA SER A 39 6.43 9.00 -12.37
C SER A 39 7.14 7.80 -13.01
N ALA A 40 7.19 6.64 -12.34
CA ALA A 40 7.78 5.44 -12.89
C ALA A 40 6.99 4.93 -14.10
N ASN A 41 7.70 4.60 -15.18
CA ASN A 41 7.11 4.18 -16.45
C ASN A 41 7.94 3.05 -17.05
N GLY A 42 7.27 2.10 -17.72
CA GLY A 42 7.94 1.02 -18.45
C GLY A 42 8.62 -0.04 -17.58
N LEU A 43 8.21 -0.18 -16.31
CA LEU A 43 8.73 -1.23 -15.44
C LEU A 43 8.33 -2.63 -15.96
N PRO A 44 9.24 -3.61 -15.96
CA PRO A 44 8.91 -5.01 -16.24
C PRO A 44 7.86 -5.55 -15.27
N LYS A 45 7.06 -6.52 -15.72
CA LYS A 45 6.05 -7.18 -14.88
C LYS A 45 6.67 -7.81 -13.64
N GLU A 46 7.86 -8.40 -13.79
CA GLU A 46 8.61 -9.06 -12.74
C GLU A 46 9.02 -8.08 -11.64
N GLU A 47 9.35 -6.83 -11.99
CA GLU A 47 9.66 -5.79 -11.01
C GLU A 47 8.43 -5.39 -10.20
N LEU A 48 7.28 -5.22 -10.86
CA LEU A 48 6.00 -4.94 -10.19
C LEU A 48 5.58 -6.07 -9.25
N LEU A 49 5.72 -7.33 -9.68
CA LEU A 49 5.44 -8.49 -8.83
C LEU A 49 6.39 -8.53 -7.62
N GLY A 50 7.66 -8.17 -7.80
CA GLY A 50 8.60 -8.03 -6.69
C GLY A 50 8.20 -6.97 -5.67
N GLU A 51 7.59 -5.86 -6.09
CA GLU A 51 7.03 -4.87 -5.15
C GLU A 51 5.83 -5.41 -4.37
N VAL A 52 4.97 -6.20 -5.02
CA VAL A 52 3.83 -6.87 -4.38
C VAL A 52 4.32 -7.87 -3.33
N ASP A 53 5.29 -8.73 -3.67
CA ASP A 53 5.85 -9.72 -2.75
C ASP A 53 6.49 -9.04 -1.54
N ARG A 54 7.23 -7.95 -1.74
CA ARG A 54 7.79 -7.13 -0.65
C ARG A 54 6.70 -6.58 0.26
N ALA A 55 5.65 -6.00 -0.30
CA ALA A 55 4.54 -5.44 0.46
C ALA A 55 3.81 -6.53 1.28
N ILE A 56 3.60 -7.72 0.71
CA ILE A 56 2.98 -8.85 1.41
C ILE A 56 3.81 -9.26 2.63
N ILE A 57 5.12 -9.42 2.46
CA ILE A 57 6.02 -9.78 3.56
C ILE A 57 6.00 -8.69 4.64
N ALA A 58 6.06 -7.42 4.24
CA ALA A 58 6.06 -6.30 5.17
C ALA A 58 4.79 -6.23 6.02
N VAL A 59 3.63 -6.45 5.38
CA VAL A 59 2.34 -6.50 6.05
C VAL A 59 2.24 -7.70 6.97
N ASP A 60 2.58 -8.92 6.52
CA ASP A 60 2.49 -10.13 7.35
C ASP A 60 3.35 -10.02 8.62
N VAL A 61 4.59 -9.55 8.47
CA VAL A 61 5.51 -9.34 9.60
C VAL A 61 4.97 -8.33 10.59
N ALA A 62 4.46 -7.19 10.12
CA ALA A 62 3.90 -6.15 10.99
C ALA A 62 2.63 -6.63 11.71
N MET A 63 1.69 -7.24 10.97
CA MET A 63 0.39 -7.68 11.52
C MET A 63 0.56 -8.71 12.64
N ARG A 64 1.56 -9.59 12.57
CA ARG A 64 1.88 -10.57 13.62
C ARG A 64 2.38 -9.95 14.92
N GLN A 65 2.87 -8.72 14.87
CA GLN A 65 3.40 -8.00 16.04
C GLN A 65 2.34 -7.13 16.72
N LEU A 66 1.20 -6.90 16.06
CA LEU A 66 0.15 -6.04 16.59
C LEU A 66 -0.56 -6.71 17.77
N THR A 67 -0.78 -5.92 18.81
CA THR A 67 -1.55 -6.31 19.99
C THR A 67 -2.87 -5.55 20.04
N GLY A 68 -3.83 -6.01 20.85
CA GLY A 68 -5.06 -5.25 21.11
C GLY A 68 -4.78 -3.83 21.59
N THR A 69 -3.80 -3.66 22.47
CA THR A 69 -3.36 -2.34 22.95
C THR A 69 -2.83 -1.45 21.82
N THR A 70 -2.06 -1.99 20.88
CA THR A 70 -1.59 -1.23 19.71
C THR A 70 -2.76 -0.80 18.81
N LEU A 71 -3.73 -1.69 18.62
CA LEU A 71 -4.90 -1.43 17.78
C LEU A 71 -5.81 -0.34 18.35
N GLU A 72 -5.95 -0.27 19.67
CA GLU A 72 -6.76 0.75 20.36
C GLU A 72 -6.05 2.11 20.49
N ALA A 73 -4.71 2.13 20.48
CA ALA A 73 -3.94 3.36 20.57
C ALA A 73 -4.07 4.24 19.31
N PRO A 74 -3.89 5.57 19.43
CA PRO A 74 -3.78 6.45 18.27
C PRO A 74 -2.66 6.01 17.33
N TYR A 75 -2.85 6.26 16.03
CA TYR A 75 -1.83 5.91 15.05
C TYR A 75 -0.53 6.72 15.30
N PRO A 76 0.68 6.12 15.15
CA PRO A 76 1.92 6.77 15.60
C PRO A 76 2.31 8.07 14.87
N ILE A 77 1.75 8.33 13.69
CA ILE A 77 2.02 9.51 12.87
C ILE A 77 0.71 10.12 12.36
N PRO A 78 0.70 11.39 11.91
CA PRO A 78 -0.48 11.98 11.28
C PRO A 78 -0.95 11.14 10.09
N THR A 79 -2.27 10.87 10.04
CA THR A 79 -2.88 10.10 8.96
C THR A 79 -3.64 11.04 8.00
N PRO A 80 -3.86 10.65 6.73
CA PRO A 80 -4.59 11.48 5.76
C PRO A 80 -6.10 11.57 6.04
N VAL A 81 -6.58 10.86 7.06
CA VAL A 81 -7.97 10.87 7.52
C VAL A 81 -8.01 11.14 9.02
N ASP A 82 -9.18 11.48 9.54
CA ASP A 82 -9.39 11.53 10.98
C ASP A 82 -9.66 10.10 11.47
N ALA A 83 -8.65 9.47 12.06
CA ALA A 83 -8.72 8.12 12.57
C ALA A 83 -8.57 8.12 14.09
N GLU A 84 -9.62 7.68 14.77
CA GLU A 84 -9.69 7.62 16.23
C GLU A 84 -8.73 6.59 16.85
N SER A 85 -8.27 5.60 16.07
CA SER A 85 -7.35 4.55 16.53
C SER A 85 -6.55 3.94 15.37
N THR A 86 -5.51 3.18 15.72
CA THR A 86 -4.74 2.38 14.75
C THR A 86 -5.63 1.38 14.02
N CYS A 87 -6.59 0.75 14.72
CA CYS A 87 -7.56 -0.15 14.10
C CYS A 87 -8.42 0.57 13.05
N HIS A 88 -8.96 1.75 13.38
CA HIS A 88 -9.74 2.54 12.44
C HIS A 88 -8.89 2.90 11.20
N PHE A 89 -7.64 3.34 11.39
CA PHE A 89 -6.78 3.64 10.24
C PHE A 89 -6.43 2.40 9.39
N LEU A 90 -6.21 1.24 10.01
CA LEU A 90 -6.01 -0.02 9.27
C LEU A 90 -7.24 -0.41 8.44
N LEU A 91 -8.46 -0.18 8.94
CA LEU A 91 -9.69 -0.36 8.15
C LEU A 91 -9.77 0.61 6.97
N HIS A 92 -9.34 1.87 7.16
CA HIS A 92 -9.21 2.82 6.06
C HIS A 92 -8.21 2.33 5.01
N LEU A 93 -7.02 1.87 5.41
CA LEU A 93 -6.01 1.31 4.50
C LEU A 93 -6.53 0.08 3.74
N TYR A 94 -7.30 -0.78 4.40
CA TYR A 94 -7.98 -1.90 3.75
C TYR A 94 -8.99 -1.42 2.69
N GLY A 95 -9.78 -0.39 3.00
CA GLY A 95 -10.68 0.24 2.03
C GLY A 95 -9.92 0.84 0.84
N HIS A 96 -8.82 1.55 1.11
CA HIS A 96 -7.94 2.15 0.10
C HIS A 96 -7.33 1.10 -0.84
N LEU A 97 -6.84 -0.02 -0.29
CA LEU A 97 -6.39 -1.18 -1.07
C LEU A 97 -7.47 -1.70 -2.01
N ASN A 98 -8.67 -1.95 -1.49
CA ASN A 98 -9.78 -2.45 -2.31
C ASN A 98 -10.22 -1.47 -3.40
N TYR A 99 -10.22 -0.17 -3.09
CA TYR A 99 -10.53 0.88 -4.06
C TYR A 99 -9.57 0.85 -5.27
N HIS A 100 -8.26 0.80 -5.02
CA HIS A 100 -7.26 0.73 -6.10
C HIS A 100 -7.23 -0.63 -6.80
N LEU A 101 -7.48 -1.74 -6.10
CA LEU A 101 -7.70 -3.04 -6.75
C LEU A 101 -8.89 -2.99 -7.71
N GLY A 102 -9.96 -2.28 -7.35
CA GLY A 102 -11.08 -2.00 -8.24
C GLY A 102 -10.67 -1.28 -9.52
N GLN A 103 -9.82 -0.26 -9.42
CA GLN A 103 -9.28 0.47 -10.58
C GLN A 103 -8.41 -0.43 -11.48
N VAL A 104 -7.52 -1.23 -10.90
CA VAL A 104 -6.70 -2.20 -11.65
C VAL A 104 -7.58 -3.22 -12.36
N ASN A 105 -8.58 -3.77 -11.67
CA ASN A 105 -9.51 -4.73 -12.25
C ASN A 105 -10.37 -4.12 -13.36
N TYR A 106 -10.81 -2.87 -13.21
CA TYR A 106 -11.53 -2.13 -14.25
C TYR A 106 -10.66 -1.98 -15.50
N LEU A 107 -9.42 -1.48 -15.34
CA LEU A 107 -8.47 -1.32 -16.44
C LEU A 107 -8.15 -2.65 -17.14
N ARG A 108 -8.00 -3.75 -16.39
CA ARG A 108 -7.83 -5.09 -16.96
C ARG A 108 -8.96 -5.43 -17.93
N ARG A 109 -10.21 -5.20 -17.54
CA ARG A 109 -11.40 -5.51 -18.37
C ARG A 109 -11.54 -4.59 -19.59
N THR A 110 -11.04 -3.36 -19.50
CA THR A 110 -11.15 -2.39 -20.61
C THR A 110 -10.00 -2.51 -21.62
N LEU A 111 -8.79 -2.86 -21.16
CA LEU A 111 -7.59 -2.86 -21.98
C LEU A 111 -7.20 -4.24 -22.54
N VAL A 112 -7.69 -5.32 -21.92
CA VAL A 112 -7.47 -6.70 -22.37
C VAL A 112 -8.84 -7.28 -22.76
N PRO A 113 -9.11 -7.45 -24.07
CA PRO A 113 -10.33 -8.11 -24.54
C PRO A 113 -10.41 -9.58 -24.13
#